data_AF-A0A443IPU9-F1
#
_entry.id   AF-A0A443IPU9-F1
#
_cell.length_a   1.000
_cell.length_b   1.000
_cell.length_c   1.000
_cell.angle_alpha   90.00
_cell.angle_beta   90.00
_cell.angle_gamma   90.00
#
_symmetry.space_group_name_H-M   'P 1'
#
loop_
_entity.id
_entity.type
_entity.pdbx_description
1 polymer ?
#
loop_
_entity_poly.entity_id
_entity_poly.type
_entity_poly.pdbx_seq_one_letter_code
_entity_poly.pdbx_strand_id
1 'polypeptide(L)'
;MAKAKYSGVSADSQVSRRNLLTAALAAPLAAVPAVAVAETETPVMALFREWTEAKAAENAIVASTDDEAVHDKAWNDRFAVELRLMKEPAQNALDWALKICAWSNFGDGVCQDRFENPALWIEARALVGQAA
;
A
#
# COMPACT_ATOMS: atom_id res chain seq x y z
N MET A 1 -44.41 60.06 -22.09
CA MET A 1 -44.01 59.49 -20.78
C MET A 1 -44.61 58.10 -20.64
N ALA A 2 -43.79 57.05 -20.83
CA ALA A 2 -44.23 55.65 -20.74
C ALA A 2 -43.61 55.00 -19.49
N LYS A 3 -44.45 54.41 -18.63
CA LYS A 3 -44.02 53.63 -17.45
C LYS A 3 -43.78 52.18 -17.87
N ALA A 4 -42.54 51.71 -17.81
CA ALA A 4 -42.20 50.29 -17.92
C ALA A 4 -42.48 49.59 -16.58
N LYS A 5 -43.35 48.58 -16.59
CA LYS A 5 -43.55 47.64 -15.47
C LYS A 5 -42.52 46.53 -15.62
N TYR A 6 -41.64 46.36 -14.63
CA TYR A 6 -40.80 45.17 -14.49
C TYR A 6 -41.58 44.14 -13.68
N SER A 7 -42.03 43.05 -14.31
CA SER A 7 -42.62 41.90 -13.61
C SER A 7 -41.50 40.97 -13.12
N GLY A 8 -41.61 40.51 -11.89
CA GLY A 8 -40.58 39.75 -11.18
C GLY A 8 -40.10 38.49 -11.92
N VAL A 9 -38.77 38.34 -11.93
CA VAL A 9 -38.10 37.07 -12.20
C VAL A 9 -38.29 36.19 -10.97
N SER A 10 -38.97 35.06 -11.16
CA SER A 10 -39.26 34.07 -10.13
C SER A 10 -38.00 33.28 -9.75
N ALA A 11 -37.97 32.82 -8.51
CA ALA A 11 -36.81 32.31 -7.79
C ALA A 11 -36.26 30.97 -8.32
N ASP A 12 -34.93 30.90 -8.30
CA ASP A 12 -34.06 29.74 -8.08
C ASP A 12 -34.70 28.34 -8.09
N SER A 13 -34.43 27.57 -9.16
CA SER A 13 -34.48 26.12 -9.10
C SER A 13 -33.19 25.59 -8.45
N GLN A 14 -33.10 25.66 -7.13
CA GLN A 14 -32.07 24.96 -6.36
C GLN A 14 -32.26 23.45 -6.51
N VAL A 15 -31.52 22.84 -7.43
CA VAL A 15 -31.41 21.38 -7.52
C VAL A 15 -30.69 20.89 -6.26
N SER A 16 -31.46 20.36 -5.31
CA SER A 16 -30.94 19.84 -4.06
C SER A 16 -30.11 18.58 -4.31
N ARG A 17 -28.85 18.59 -3.84
CA ARG A 17 -27.94 17.43 -3.87
C ARG A 17 -28.57 16.15 -3.31
N ARG A 18 -29.55 16.28 -2.42
CA ARG A 18 -30.33 15.14 -1.88
C ARG A 18 -31.15 14.43 -2.95
N ASN A 19 -31.68 15.15 -3.94
CA ASN A 19 -32.47 14.53 -5.02
C ASN A 19 -31.59 13.74 -6.01
N LEU A 20 -30.33 14.13 -6.15
CA LEU A 20 -29.36 13.39 -6.98
C LEU A 20 -28.97 12.05 -6.34
N LEU A 21 -28.89 11.98 -5.01
CA LEU A 21 -28.53 10.75 -4.30
C LEU A 21 -29.67 9.72 -4.30
N THR A 22 -30.94 10.17 -4.30
CA THR A 22 -32.09 9.27 -4.33
C THR A 22 -32.31 8.61 -5.69
N ALA A 23 -31.90 9.26 -6.78
CA ALA A 23 -32.07 8.73 -8.15
C ALA A 23 -31.02 7.66 -8.53
N ALA A 24 -29.90 7.56 -7.80
CA ALA A 24 -28.80 6.66 -8.13
C ALA A 24 -28.99 5.21 -7.62
N LEU A 25 -29.95 4.96 -6.72
CA LEU A 25 -30.12 3.65 -6.07
C LEU A 25 -31.02 2.66 -6.84
N ALA A 26 -31.51 3.04 -8.02
CA ALA A 26 -32.41 2.20 -8.83
C ALA A 26 -31.74 1.55 -10.05
N ALA A 27 -30.42 1.65 -10.20
CA ALA A 27 -29.71 0.95 -11.26
C ALA A 27 -29.41 -0.50 -10.82
N PRO A 28 -29.86 -1.54 -11.55
CA PRO A 28 -29.41 -2.90 -11.30
C PRO A 28 -27.90 -2.94 -11.53
N LEU A 29 -27.15 -3.26 -10.47
CA LEU A 29 -25.74 -3.62 -10.54
C LEU A 29 -25.64 -4.86 -11.45
N ALA A 30 -25.32 -4.65 -12.72
CA ALA A 30 -24.84 -5.72 -13.56
C ALA A 30 -23.62 -6.32 -12.84
N ALA A 31 -23.73 -7.57 -12.41
CA ALA A 31 -22.62 -8.32 -11.84
C ALA A 31 -21.55 -8.44 -12.92
N VAL A 32 -20.59 -7.52 -12.92
CA VAL A 32 -19.37 -7.65 -13.70
C VAL A 32 -18.66 -8.87 -13.11
N PRO A 33 -18.43 -9.95 -13.88
CA PRO A 33 -17.63 -11.05 -13.39
C PRO A 33 -16.28 -10.47 -13.00
N ALA A 34 -15.91 -10.63 -11.72
CA ALA A 34 -14.56 -10.37 -11.27
C ALA A 34 -13.67 -11.40 -11.97
N VAL A 35 -13.16 -11.05 -13.15
CA VAL A 35 -12.08 -11.78 -13.78
C VAL A 35 -10.90 -11.56 -12.84
N ALA A 36 -10.59 -12.58 -12.04
CA ALA A 36 -9.34 -12.65 -11.31
C ALA A 36 -8.23 -12.63 -12.35
N VAL A 37 -7.70 -11.44 -12.63
CA VAL A 37 -6.43 -11.30 -13.32
C VAL A 37 -5.44 -11.96 -12.37
N ALA A 38 -4.96 -13.15 -12.73
CA ALA A 38 -3.79 -13.71 -12.07
C ALA A 38 -2.70 -12.66 -12.22
N GLU A 39 -2.37 -11.96 -11.13
CA GLU A 39 -1.27 -11.00 -11.15
C GLU A 39 -0.02 -11.78 -11.50
N THR A 40 0.50 -11.54 -12.70
CA THR A 40 1.78 -12.09 -13.12
C THR A 40 2.82 -11.61 -12.12
N GLU A 41 3.52 -12.56 -11.51
CA GLU A 41 4.61 -12.26 -10.60
C GLU A 41 5.59 -11.26 -11.22
N THR A 42 5.82 -10.15 -10.50
CA THR A 42 6.81 -9.16 -10.89
C THR A 42 8.19 -9.58 -10.38
N PRO A 43 9.29 -9.07 -10.99
CA PRO A 43 10.63 -9.25 -10.45
C PRO A 43 10.79 -8.74 -9.01
N VAL A 44 10.06 -7.67 -8.63
CA VAL A 44 10.07 -7.13 -7.27
C VAL A 44 9.42 -8.11 -6.29
N MET A 45 8.30 -8.74 -6.65
CA MET A 45 7.66 -9.78 -5.83
C MET A 45 8.60 -10.96 -5.58
N ALA A 46 9.34 -11.41 -6.60
CA ALA A 46 10.33 -12.48 -6.46
C ALA A 46 11.48 -12.09 -5.51
N LEU A 47 12.05 -10.90 -5.70
CA LEU A 47 13.12 -10.37 -4.82
C LEU A 47 12.63 -10.13 -3.39
N PHE A 48 11.36 -9.75 -3.20
CA PHE A 48 10.80 -9.56 -1.87
C PHE A 48 10.67 -10.89 -1.10
N ARG A 49 10.35 -12.00 -1.77
CA ARG A 49 10.40 -13.33 -1.15
C ARG A 49 11.82 -13.71 -0.76
N GLU A 50 12.79 -13.50 -1.65
CA GLU A 50 14.21 -13.72 -1.35
C GLU A 50 14.66 -12.89 -0.13
N TRP A 51 14.25 -11.63 -0.04
CA TRP A 51 14.53 -10.78 1.11
C TRP A 51 13.86 -11.29 2.39
N THR A 52 12.63 -11.80 2.31
CA THR A 52 11.89 -12.37 3.45
C THR A 52 12.61 -13.61 3.99
N GLU A 53 13.07 -14.49 3.12
CA GLU A 53 13.85 -15.68 3.48
C GLU A 53 15.20 -15.28 4.11
N ALA A 54 15.90 -14.31 3.51
CA ALA A 54 17.15 -13.79 4.06
C ALA A 54 16.97 -13.13 5.43
N LYS A 55 15.86 -12.40 5.64
CA LYS A 55 15.53 -11.80 6.94
C LYS A 55 15.21 -12.87 8.00
N ALA A 56 14.50 -13.92 7.62
CA ALA A 56 14.25 -15.05 8.52
C ALA A 56 15.57 -15.76 8.90
N ALA A 57 16.49 -15.94 7.95
CA ALA A 57 17.80 -16.52 8.20
C ALA A 57 18.66 -15.63 9.12
N GLU A 58 18.69 -14.31 8.88
CA GLU A 58 19.37 -13.35 9.76
C GLU A 58 18.82 -13.44 11.19
N ASN A 59 17.49 -13.39 11.36
CA ASN A 59 16.86 -13.48 12.67
C ASN A 59 17.20 -14.78 13.40
N ALA A 60 17.26 -15.91 12.68
CA ALA A 60 17.65 -17.20 13.25
C ALA A 60 19.12 -17.21 13.71
N ILE A 61 20.00 -16.59 12.95
CA ILE A 61 21.42 -16.45 13.30
C ILE A 61 21.59 -15.59 14.55
N VAL A 62 20.96 -14.41 14.57
CA VAL A 62 21.00 -13.48 15.71
C VAL A 62 20.48 -14.14 16.99
N ALA A 63 19.47 -15.01 16.90
CA ALA A 63 18.96 -15.75 18.03
C ALA A 63 19.87 -16.92 18.50
N SER A 64 20.83 -17.36 17.68
CA SER A 64 21.62 -18.57 17.92
C SER A 64 23.00 -18.33 18.56
N THR A 65 23.51 -17.11 18.51
CA THR A 65 24.87 -16.77 18.95
C THR A 65 24.97 -15.28 19.29
N ASP A 66 25.94 -14.90 20.11
CA ASP A 66 26.29 -13.50 20.42
C ASP A 66 27.55 -13.02 19.66
N ASP A 67 28.04 -13.82 18.70
CA ASP A 67 29.20 -13.48 17.89
C ASP A 67 28.88 -12.37 16.87
N GLU A 68 29.43 -11.18 17.13
CA GLU A 68 29.25 -9.98 16.31
C GLU A 68 29.70 -10.17 14.85
N ALA A 69 30.78 -10.90 14.59
CA ALA A 69 31.24 -11.14 13.22
C ALA A 69 30.25 -12.01 12.44
N VAL A 70 29.58 -12.93 13.12
CA VAL A 70 28.53 -13.77 12.53
C VAL A 70 27.27 -12.95 12.27
N HIS A 71 26.90 -12.04 13.19
CA HIS A 71 25.78 -11.11 13.00
C HIS A 71 26.02 -10.17 11.82
N ASP A 72 27.20 -9.55 11.75
CA ASP A 72 27.58 -8.66 10.65
C ASP A 72 27.52 -9.37 9.30
N LYS A 73 27.98 -10.62 9.24
CA LYS A 73 27.89 -11.40 8.01
C LYS A 73 26.42 -11.64 7.62
N ALA A 74 25.58 -12.06 8.56
CA ALA A 74 24.16 -12.32 8.29
C ALA A 74 23.41 -11.06 7.85
N TRP A 75 23.71 -9.92 8.49
CA TRP A 75 23.16 -8.63 8.11
C TRP A 75 23.58 -8.24 6.69
N ASN A 76 24.87 -8.40 6.35
CA ASN A 76 25.39 -8.09 5.01
C ASN A 76 24.77 -8.97 3.92
N ASP A 77 24.60 -10.27 4.19
CA ASP A 77 23.98 -11.22 3.26
C ASP A 77 22.52 -10.80 2.94
N ARG A 78 21.72 -10.47 3.97
CA ARG A 78 20.36 -9.94 3.79
C ARG A 78 20.37 -8.57 3.09
N PHE A 79 21.27 -7.67 3.48
CA PHE A 79 21.36 -6.32 2.92
C PHE A 79 21.71 -6.34 1.43
N ALA A 80 22.50 -7.30 0.96
CA ALA A 80 22.78 -7.47 -0.46
C ALA A 80 21.50 -7.75 -1.29
N VAL A 81 20.57 -8.54 -0.75
CA VAL A 81 19.26 -8.79 -1.37
C VAL A 81 18.39 -7.53 -1.34
N GLU A 82 18.39 -6.80 -0.22
CA GLU A 82 17.68 -5.53 -0.09
C GLU A 82 18.14 -4.50 -1.13
N LEU A 83 19.45 -4.37 -1.35
CA LEU A 83 19.98 -3.48 -2.37
C LEU A 83 19.57 -3.87 -3.79
N ARG A 84 19.44 -5.18 -4.09
CA ARG A 84 18.90 -5.65 -5.38
C ARG A 84 17.42 -5.29 -5.50
N LEU A 85 16.63 -5.56 -4.47
CA LEU A 85 15.21 -5.20 -4.40
C LEU A 85 14.99 -3.70 -4.62
N MET A 86 15.81 -2.83 -4.01
CA MET A 86 15.68 -1.38 -4.20
C MET A 86 15.96 -0.93 -5.63
N LYS A 87 16.92 -1.56 -6.32
CA LYS A 87 17.32 -1.22 -7.69
C LYS A 87 16.33 -1.69 -8.75
N GLU A 88 15.60 -2.78 -8.51
CA GLU A 88 14.67 -3.37 -9.48
C GLU A 88 13.48 -2.44 -9.77
N PRO A 89 13.19 -2.02 -11.01
CA PRO A 89 12.08 -1.11 -11.29
C PRO A 89 10.72 -1.65 -10.83
N ALA A 90 9.94 -0.83 -10.13
CA ALA A 90 8.56 -1.17 -9.77
C ALA A 90 7.66 -1.16 -11.02
N GLN A 91 6.88 -2.21 -11.22
CA GLN A 91 5.93 -2.35 -12.33
C GLN A 91 4.51 -1.96 -11.93
N ASN A 92 4.21 -1.95 -10.63
CA ASN A 92 2.91 -1.57 -10.08
C ASN A 92 3.04 -0.95 -8.66
N ALA A 93 1.91 -0.59 -8.06
CA ALA A 93 1.88 0.03 -6.73
C ALA A 93 2.28 -0.96 -5.61
N LEU A 94 1.95 -2.25 -5.75
CA LEU A 94 2.32 -3.28 -4.79
C LEU A 94 3.85 -3.44 -4.73
N ASP A 95 4.55 -3.41 -5.86
CA ASP A 95 6.01 -3.41 -5.93
C ASP A 95 6.62 -2.26 -5.12
N TRP A 96 6.04 -1.06 -5.22
CA TRP A 96 6.50 0.07 -4.43
C TRP A 96 6.28 -0.17 -2.93
N ALA A 97 5.11 -0.69 -2.54
CA ALA A 97 4.82 -1.02 -1.14
C ALA A 97 5.78 -2.09 -0.58
N LEU A 98 6.07 -3.14 -1.34
CA LEU A 98 7.02 -4.20 -0.98
C LEU A 98 8.40 -3.62 -0.68
N LYS A 99 8.87 -2.70 -1.54
CA LYS A 99 10.16 -2.03 -1.33
C LYS A 99 10.21 -1.22 -0.04
N ILE A 100 9.18 -0.41 0.21
CA ILE A 100 9.12 0.41 1.42
C ILE A 100 9.06 -0.47 2.68
N CYS A 101 8.27 -1.55 2.64
CA CYS A 101 8.20 -2.51 3.75
C CYS A 101 9.56 -3.16 4.04
N ALA A 102 10.28 -3.59 2.99
CA ALA A 102 11.61 -4.16 3.14
C ALA A 102 12.62 -3.15 3.70
N TRP A 103 12.71 -1.96 3.08
CA TRP A 103 13.68 -0.92 3.46
C TRP A 103 13.48 -0.39 4.88
N SER A 104 12.23 -0.25 5.30
CA SER A 104 11.90 0.16 6.67
C SER A 104 11.96 -0.98 7.68
N ASN A 105 12.18 -2.23 7.22
CA ASN A 105 11.98 -3.45 8.01
C ASN A 105 10.67 -3.40 8.81
N PHE A 106 9.57 -3.04 8.13
CA PHE A 106 8.25 -2.84 8.75
C PHE A 106 8.24 -1.91 9.97
N GLY A 107 9.00 -0.81 9.91
CA GLY A 107 9.04 0.22 10.95
C GLY A 107 10.13 0.06 12.00
N ASP A 108 11.07 -0.88 11.79
CA ASP A 108 12.26 -1.06 12.65
C ASP A 108 13.45 -0.20 12.22
N GLY A 109 13.37 0.38 11.02
CA GLY A 109 14.41 1.22 10.42
C GLY A 109 14.06 2.71 10.39
N VAL A 110 14.47 3.38 9.31
CA VAL A 110 14.44 4.85 9.13
C VAL A 110 13.05 5.47 8.84
N CYS A 111 11.96 4.72 9.02
CA CYS A 111 10.59 5.21 8.82
C CYS A 111 9.86 5.33 10.17
N GLN A 112 8.61 5.81 10.17
CA GLN A 112 7.82 5.95 11.41
C GLN A 112 7.92 4.67 12.24
N ASP A 113 8.35 4.85 13.49
CA ASP A 113 8.64 3.74 14.38
C ASP A 113 7.37 2.91 14.60
N ARG A 114 7.52 1.58 14.56
CA ARG A 114 6.37 0.67 14.66
C ARG A 114 5.62 0.75 15.99
N PHE A 115 6.26 1.24 17.05
CA PHE A 115 5.64 1.45 18.36
C PHE A 115 4.88 2.78 18.42
N GLU A 116 5.26 3.77 17.61
CA GLU A 116 4.54 5.05 17.48
C GLU A 116 3.29 4.94 16.61
N ASN A 117 3.33 4.12 15.55
CA ASN A 117 2.19 3.92 14.65
C ASN A 117 1.99 2.44 14.25
N PRO A 118 1.58 1.57 15.18
CA PRO A 118 1.43 0.14 14.92
C PRO A 118 0.35 -0.18 13.88
N ALA A 119 -0.71 0.64 13.79
CA ALA A 119 -1.80 0.44 12.84
C ALA A 119 -1.31 0.48 11.38
N LEU A 120 -0.44 1.45 11.06
CA LEU A 120 0.17 1.57 9.73
C LEU A 120 0.89 0.28 9.32
N TRP A 121 1.68 -0.30 10.21
CA TRP A 121 2.48 -1.49 9.90
C TRP A 121 1.68 -2.78 9.86
N ILE A 122 0.58 -2.87 10.62
CA ILE A 122 -0.41 -3.95 10.48
C ILE A 122 -1.06 -3.91 9.10
N GLU A 123 -1.49 -2.72 8.66
CA GLU A 123 -2.06 -2.53 7.32
C GLU A 123 -1.04 -2.86 6.22
N ALA A 124 0.22 -2.42 6.38
CA ALA A 124 1.29 -2.71 5.43
C ALA A 124 1.55 -4.22 5.31
N ARG A 125 1.64 -4.95 6.42
CA ARG A 125 1.80 -6.42 6.44
C ARG A 125 0.65 -7.12 5.73
N ALA A 126 -0.59 -6.71 6.01
CA ALA A 126 -1.76 -7.25 5.33
C ALA A 126 -1.71 -6.99 3.81
N LEU A 127 -1.30 -5.80 3.38
CA LEU A 127 -1.17 -5.44 1.97
C LEU A 127 -0.15 -6.30 1.23
N VAL A 128 0.99 -6.62 1.85
CA VAL A 128 2.07 -7.39 1.23
C VAL A 128 2.00 -8.90 1.51
N GLY A 129 0.92 -9.38 2.13
CA GLY A 129 0.73 -10.80 2.44
C GLY A 129 1.67 -11.35 3.51
N GLN A 130 2.16 -10.51 4.42
CA GLN A 130 2.97 -10.89 5.57
C GLN A 130 2.11 -11.02 6.83
N ALA A 131 2.57 -11.82 7.81
CA ALA A 131 1.92 -11.90 9.11
C ALA A 131 1.99 -10.55 9.84
N ALA A 132 0.89 -10.21 10.54
CA ALA A 132 0.73 -9.01 11.36
C ALA A 132 1.69 -8.99 12.56
#